data_AF-A0A964UH31-F1
#
_entry.id   AF-A0A964UH31-F1
#
_cell.length_a   1.000
_cell.length_b   1.000
_cell.length_c   1.000
_cell.angle_alpha   90.00
_cell.angle_beta   90.00
_cell.angle_gamma   90.00
#
_symmetry.space_group_name_H-M   'P 1'
#
loop_
_entity.id
_entity.type
_entity.pdbx_description
1 polymer ?
#
loop_
_entity_poly.entity_id
_entity_poly.type
_entity_poly.pdbx_seq_one_letter_code
_entity_poly.pdbx_strand_id
1 'polypeptide(L)'
;APADLAAIASIEEQRDTDHMWPILLSQEGTIIGAGGGIPAQDRAAAMREAERLIAAKRLSADEARRHRALLAQLQYVGGTLLAHLPDDLFFPRGEPVRRSEAMALPDGSEGRFEVVYLALRTTGRDWLGEAMREIVTRVGEEEMRAREDWRLEPA
;
A
#
# COMPACT_ATOMS: atom_id res chain seq x y z
N ALA A 1 4.21 11.74 11.62
CA ALA A 1 5.27 10.74 11.39
C ALA A 1 6.55 11.16 12.13
N PRO A 2 7.54 10.26 12.35
CA PRO A 2 8.88 10.66 12.79
C PRO A 2 9.48 11.74 11.88
N ALA A 3 10.32 12.62 12.43
CA ALA A 3 10.86 13.78 11.69
C ALA A 3 11.58 13.39 10.39
N ASP A 4 12.33 12.30 10.41
CA ASP A 4 13.10 11.80 9.25
C ASP A 4 12.22 11.28 8.11
N LEU A 5 10.92 11.04 8.36
CA LEU A 5 9.94 10.57 7.37
C LEU A 5 8.91 11.64 6.99
N ALA A 6 9.03 12.87 7.52
CA ALA A 6 8.05 13.92 7.30
C ALA A 6 7.85 14.25 5.81
N ALA A 7 8.92 14.23 5.02
CA ALA A 7 8.83 14.49 3.58
C ALA A 7 8.05 13.39 2.83
N ILE A 8 8.26 12.12 3.18
CA ILE A 8 7.50 11.00 2.60
C ILE A 8 6.05 11.04 3.05
N ALA A 9 5.79 11.36 4.32
CA ALA A 9 4.43 11.52 4.84
C ALA A 9 3.67 12.63 4.10
N SER A 10 4.32 13.77 3.83
CA SER A 10 3.73 14.86 3.06
C SER A 10 3.40 14.48 1.62
N ILE A 11 4.17 13.59 0.99
CA ILE A 11 3.86 13.09 -0.37
C ILE A 11 2.57 12.25 -0.32
N GLU A 12 2.42 11.40 0.69
CA GLU A 12 1.23 10.56 0.86
C GLU A 12 -0.02 11.39 1.22
N GLU A 13 0.12 12.40 2.09
CA GLU A 13 -0.97 13.32 2.46
C GLU A 13 -1.51 14.13 1.27
N GLN A 14 -0.65 14.42 0.28
CA GLN A 14 -1.01 15.17 -0.93
C GLN A 14 -1.41 14.28 -2.10
N ARG A 15 -1.38 12.95 -1.92
CA ARG A 15 -1.66 12.01 -3.00
C ARG A 15 -3.12 12.15 -3.44
N ASP A 16 -3.31 12.45 -4.72
CA ASP A 16 -4.63 12.43 -5.33
C ASP A 16 -5.11 10.97 -5.49
N THR A 17 -6.28 10.70 -4.95
CA THR A 17 -6.92 9.38 -5.01
C THR A 17 -8.14 9.36 -5.92
N ASP A 18 -8.45 10.49 -6.58
CA ASP A 18 -9.59 10.63 -7.49
C ASP A 18 -9.50 9.67 -8.67
N HIS A 19 -8.29 9.26 -9.03
CA HIS A 19 -8.02 8.28 -10.09
C HIS A 19 -8.64 6.90 -9.85
N MET A 20 -8.97 6.54 -8.61
CA MET A 20 -9.67 5.28 -8.29
C MET A 20 -11.12 5.30 -8.77
N TRP A 21 -11.67 6.48 -9.07
CA TRP A 21 -13.05 6.67 -9.48
C TRP A 21 -13.19 6.81 -11.01
N PRO A 22 -14.32 6.35 -11.60
CA PRO A 22 -15.41 5.65 -10.95
C PRO A 22 -15.05 4.20 -10.59
N ILE A 23 -15.64 3.69 -9.51
CA ILE A 23 -15.62 2.26 -9.19
C ILE A 23 -16.92 1.64 -9.70
N LEU A 24 -16.79 0.62 -10.53
CA LEU A 24 -17.90 -0.14 -11.11
C LEU A 24 -18.26 -1.30 -10.20
N LEU A 25 -19.55 -1.42 -9.89
CA LEU A 25 -20.11 -2.49 -9.07
C LEU A 25 -20.97 -3.43 -9.92
N SER A 26 -20.97 -4.72 -9.58
CA SER A 26 -21.97 -5.67 -10.06
C SER A 26 -23.35 -5.38 -9.44
N GLN A 27 -24.37 -6.13 -9.87
CA GLN A 27 -25.71 -6.05 -9.25
C GLN A 27 -25.70 -6.49 -7.78
N GLU A 28 -24.77 -7.36 -7.40
CA GLU A 28 -24.55 -7.87 -6.05
C GLU A 28 -23.67 -6.94 -5.20
N GLY A 29 -23.24 -5.80 -5.75
CA GLY A 29 -22.44 -4.82 -5.02
C GLY A 29 -20.94 -5.13 -4.95
N THR A 30 -20.44 -6.09 -5.74
CA THR A 30 -18.99 -6.39 -5.80
C THR A 30 -18.27 -5.51 -6.81
N ILE A 31 -17.04 -5.08 -6.51
CA ILE A 31 -16.19 -4.34 -7.45
C ILE A 31 -15.86 -5.24 -8.65
N ILE A 32 -16.25 -4.78 -9.84
CA ILE A 32 -15.92 -5.43 -11.13
C ILE A 32 -14.92 -4.61 -11.95
N GLY A 33 -14.61 -3.40 -11.50
CA GLY A 33 -13.57 -2.54 -12.05
C GLY A 33 -13.43 -1.29 -11.20
N ALA A 34 -12.21 -0.79 -11.05
CA ALA A 34 -11.93 0.51 -10.45
C ALA A 34 -11.15 1.37 -11.45
N GLY A 35 -11.25 2.69 -11.32
CA GLY A 35 -10.37 3.63 -12.02
C GLY A 35 -8.89 3.33 -11.72
N GLY A 36 -8.00 3.81 -12.60
CA GLY A 36 -6.59 3.42 -12.66
C GLY A 36 -5.86 3.43 -11.31
N GLY A 37 -4.95 2.46 -11.12
CA GLY A 37 -4.11 2.38 -9.93
C GLY A 37 -3.22 3.61 -9.74
N ILE A 38 -2.43 3.62 -8.65
CA ILE A 38 -1.59 4.76 -8.24
C ILE A 38 -0.90 5.44 -9.45
N PRO A 39 -1.00 6.76 -9.63
CA PRO A 39 -0.33 7.44 -10.74
C PRO A 39 1.19 7.20 -10.75
N ALA A 40 1.76 7.06 -11.94
CA ALA A 40 3.21 6.85 -12.10
C ALA A 40 4.04 8.02 -11.53
N GLN A 41 3.51 9.24 -11.58
CA GLN A 41 4.16 10.45 -11.08
C GLN A 41 4.33 10.44 -9.55
N ASP A 42 3.30 10.00 -8.80
CA ASP A 42 3.32 9.97 -7.34
C ASP A 42 4.29 8.89 -6.85
N ARG A 43 4.27 7.72 -7.51
CA ARG A 43 5.26 6.67 -7.28
C ARG A 43 6.69 7.14 -7.52
N ALA A 44 6.92 7.92 -8.57
CA ALA A 44 8.25 8.43 -8.89
C ALA A 44 8.72 9.50 -7.88
N ALA A 45 7.81 10.32 -7.36
CA ALA A 45 8.12 11.32 -6.33
C ALA A 45 8.55 10.66 -5.01
N ALA A 46 7.79 9.67 -4.54
CA ALA A 46 8.14 8.90 -3.35
C ALA A 46 9.49 8.18 -3.50
N MET A 47 9.78 7.62 -4.69
CA MET A 47 11.06 6.96 -4.97
C MET A 47 12.24 7.93 -4.87
N ARG A 48 12.14 9.11 -5.51
CA ARG A 48 13.20 10.12 -5.45
C ARG A 48 13.50 10.56 -4.03
N GLU A 49 12.46 10.70 -3.20
CA GLU A 49 12.63 11.09 -1.81
C GLU A 49 13.28 9.97 -0.99
N ALA A 50 12.87 8.71 -1.19
CA ALA A 50 13.51 7.56 -0.56
C ALA A 50 15.00 7.44 -0.94
N GLU A 51 15.34 7.64 -2.21
CA GLU A 51 16.72 7.67 -2.68
C GLU A 51 17.53 8.81 -2.05
N ARG A 52 16.93 10.00 -1.90
CA ARG A 52 17.54 11.15 -1.22
C ARG A 52 17.84 10.83 0.24
N LEU A 53 16.92 10.16 0.95
CA LEU A 53 17.11 9.75 2.34
C LEU A 53 18.23 8.69 2.47
N ILE A 54 18.31 7.72 1.55
CA ILE A 54 19.42 6.74 1.52
C ILE A 54 20.75 7.47 1.29
N ALA A 55 20.81 8.41 0.35
CA ALA A 55 22.02 9.16 0.05
C ALA A 55 22.47 10.06 1.21
N ALA A 56 21.54 10.55 2.02
CA ALA A 56 21.84 11.33 3.23
C ALA A 56 22.45 10.48 4.36
N LYS A 57 22.14 9.17 4.39
CA LYS A 57 22.81 8.23 5.31
C LYS A 57 24.23 8.00 4.78
N ARG A 58 25.25 8.24 5.62
CA ARG A 58 26.68 8.06 5.29
C ARG A 58 27.07 6.58 5.20
N LEU A 59 26.35 5.84 4.36
CA LEU A 59 26.49 4.40 4.13
C LEU A 59 27.69 4.13 3.22
N SER A 60 28.25 2.92 3.31
CA SER A 60 29.17 2.42 2.30
C SER A 60 28.48 2.30 0.92
N ALA A 61 29.27 2.27 -0.15
CA ALA A 61 28.74 2.10 -1.51
C ALA A 61 27.93 0.80 -1.67
N ASP A 62 28.36 -0.27 -0.99
CA ASP A 62 27.69 -1.57 -1.00
C ASP A 62 26.35 -1.53 -0.25
N GLU A 63 26.29 -0.87 0.90
CA GLU A 63 25.05 -0.66 1.65
C GLU A 63 24.07 0.20 0.85
N ALA A 64 24.52 1.31 0.28
CA ALA A 64 23.67 2.19 -0.52
C ALA A 64 23.09 1.45 -1.75
N ARG A 65 23.89 0.59 -2.40
CA ARG A 65 23.43 -0.25 -3.51
C ARG A 65 22.38 -1.27 -3.07
N ARG A 66 22.58 -1.95 -1.94
CA ARG A 66 21.60 -2.90 -1.37
C ARG A 66 20.27 -2.22 -1.05
N HIS A 67 20.30 -1.05 -0.43
CA HIS A 67 19.09 -0.29 -0.11
C HIS A 67 18.31 0.13 -1.36
N ARG A 68 18.99 0.61 -2.42
CA ARG A 68 18.33 0.96 -3.69
C ARG A 68 17.70 -0.26 -4.36
N ALA A 69 18.39 -1.39 -4.36
CA ALA A 69 17.85 -2.62 -4.94
C ALA A 69 16.62 -3.13 -4.16
N LEU A 70 16.64 -3.04 -2.82
CA LEU A 70 15.47 -3.31 -1.98
C LEU A 70 14.30 -2.37 -2.31
N LEU A 71 14.55 -1.06 -2.43
CA LEU A 71 13.49 -0.10 -2.80
C LEU A 71 12.84 -0.41 -4.15
N ALA A 72 13.63 -0.76 -5.15
CA ALA A 72 13.12 -1.13 -6.48
C ALA A 72 12.23 -2.39 -6.41
N GLN A 73 12.66 -3.39 -5.63
CA GLN A 73 11.92 -4.63 -5.42
C GLN A 73 10.59 -4.38 -4.69
N LEU A 74 10.61 -3.55 -3.64
CA LEU A 74 9.40 -3.16 -2.89
C LEU A 74 8.39 -2.43 -3.78
N GLN A 75 8.85 -1.59 -4.72
CA GLN A 75 7.93 -0.93 -5.64
C GLN A 75 7.30 -1.88 -6.65
N TYR A 76 8.06 -2.84 -7.16
CA TYR A 76 7.50 -3.83 -8.08
C TYR A 76 6.42 -4.68 -7.41
N VAL A 77 6.71 -5.22 -6.23
CA VAL A 77 5.78 -6.09 -5.48
C VAL A 77 4.62 -5.29 -4.87
N GLY A 78 4.89 -4.11 -4.33
CA GLY A 78 3.87 -3.23 -3.76
C GLY A 78 2.91 -2.69 -4.83
N GLY A 79 3.40 -2.36 -6.03
CA GLY A 79 2.56 -1.84 -7.10
C GLY A 79 1.43 -2.78 -7.52
N THR A 80 1.67 -4.09 -7.54
CA THR A 80 0.66 -5.09 -7.93
C THR A 80 -0.32 -5.41 -6.80
N LEU A 81 0.16 -5.55 -5.56
CA LEU A 81 -0.71 -5.89 -4.42
C LEU A 81 -1.54 -4.70 -3.93
N LEU A 82 -0.99 -3.48 -3.95
CA LEU A 82 -1.66 -2.29 -3.44
C LEU A 82 -2.69 -1.71 -4.42
N ALA A 83 -2.61 -2.08 -5.69
CA ALA A 83 -3.55 -1.61 -6.72
C ALA A 83 -4.93 -2.26 -6.65
N HIS A 84 -5.09 -3.37 -5.89
CA HIS A 84 -6.34 -4.12 -5.84
C HIS A 84 -7.08 -3.85 -4.53
N LEU A 85 -8.26 -3.22 -4.65
CA LEU A 85 -9.26 -3.19 -3.59
C LEU A 85 -9.91 -4.58 -3.46
N PRO A 86 -10.41 -4.98 -2.28
CA PRO A 86 -11.17 -6.21 -2.15
C PRO A 86 -12.52 -6.08 -2.86
N ASP A 87 -12.94 -7.15 -3.55
CA ASP A 87 -14.14 -7.13 -4.39
C ASP A 87 -15.41 -6.81 -3.58
N ASP A 88 -15.47 -7.16 -2.30
CA ASP A 88 -16.62 -6.92 -1.43
C ASP A 88 -16.51 -5.63 -0.61
N LEU A 89 -15.58 -4.72 -0.91
CA LEU A 89 -15.29 -3.52 -0.11
C LEU A 89 -16.56 -2.74 0.30
N PHE A 90 -17.47 -2.50 -0.66
CA PHE A 90 -18.66 -1.68 -0.42
C PHE A 90 -19.82 -2.44 0.25
N PHE A 91 -19.82 -3.78 0.17
CA PHE A 91 -20.81 -4.67 0.78
C PHE A 91 -20.09 -5.82 1.52
N PRO A 92 -19.38 -5.50 2.61
CA PRO A 92 -18.37 -6.41 3.14
C PRO A 92 -18.97 -7.66 3.78
N ARG A 93 -18.28 -8.79 3.63
CA ARG A 93 -18.64 -10.06 4.30
C ARG A 93 -18.21 -10.09 5.77
N GLY A 94 -17.33 -9.18 6.18
CA GLY A 94 -16.77 -9.10 7.54
C GLY A 94 -15.57 -10.01 7.78
N GLU A 95 -15.13 -10.76 6.77
CA GLU A 95 -13.94 -11.60 6.84
C GLU A 95 -12.72 -10.85 6.31
N PRO A 96 -11.54 -10.95 6.97
CA PRO A 96 -10.33 -10.35 6.44
C PRO A 96 -9.87 -11.00 5.13
N VAL A 97 -9.56 -10.20 4.12
CA VAL A 97 -8.91 -10.64 2.88
C VAL A 97 -7.41 -10.48 3.01
N ARG A 98 -6.65 -11.57 2.86
CA ARG A 98 -5.19 -11.58 2.98
C ARG A 98 -4.54 -11.93 1.65
N ARG A 99 -3.51 -11.18 1.27
CA ARG A 99 -2.65 -11.47 0.11
C ARG A 99 -1.20 -11.38 0.55
N SER A 100 -0.39 -12.36 0.17
CA SER A 100 1.05 -12.34 0.46
C SER A 100 1.84 -12.75 -0.77
N GLU A 101 2.94 -12.05 -1.01
CA GLU A 101 3.89 -12.35 -2.06
C GLU A 101 5.30 -12.47 -1.47
N ALA A 102 6.04 -13.44 -1.96
CA ALA A 102 7.46 -13.58 -1.66
C ALA A 102 8.26 -12.59 -2.52
N MET A 103 9.37 -12.10 -1.97
CA MET A 103 10.22 -11.11 -2.62
C MET A 103 11.67 -11.60 -2.58
N ALA A 104 12.24 -11.92 -3.74
CA ALA A 104 13.66 -12.23 -3.81
C ALA A 104 14.49 -10.97 -3.50
N LEU A 105 15.50 -11.11 -2.64
CA LEU A 105 16.37 -10.02 -2.22
C LEU A 105 17.73 -10.06 -2.92
N PRO A 106 18.44 -8.94 -3.04
CA PRO A 106 19.72 -8.85 -3.77
C PRO A 106 20.84 -9.72 -3.21
N ASP A 107 20.76 -10.10 -1.93
CA ASP A 107 21.71 -10.99 -1.25
C ASP A 107 21.33 -12.49 -1.39
N GLY A 108 20.28 -12.79 -2.17
CA GLY A 108 19.76 -14.14 -2.36
C GLY A 108 18.81 -14.60 -1.27
N SER A 109 18.54 -13.79 -0.25
CA SER A 109 17.53 -14.09 0.77
C SER A 109 16.10 -13.82 0.27
N GLU A 110 15.10 -14.22 1.05
CA GLU A 110 13.68 -14.02 0.75
C GLU A 110 13.07 -13.05 1.78
N GLY A 111 12.40 -12.00 1.28
CA GLY A 111 11.50 -11.16 2.04
C GLY A 111 10.04 -11.53 1.77
N ARG A 112 9.13 -11.01 2.59
CA ARG A 112 7.69 -11.20 2.44
C ARG A 112 6.95 -9.88 2.46
N PHE A 113 6.04 -9.72 1.53
CA PHE A 113 5.05 -8.65 1.54
C PHE A 113 3.68 -9.24 1.82
N GLU A 114 2.92 -8.63 2.72
CA GLU A 114 1.58 -9.07 3.12
C GLU A 114 0.66 -7.85 3.13
N VAL A 115 -0.53 -8.01 2.56
CA VAL A 115 -1.62 -7.03 2.63
C VAL A 115 -2.82 -7.70 3.25
N VAL A 116 -3.35 -7.10 4.32
CA VAL A 116 -4.55 -7.51 4.99
C VAL A 116 -5.59 -6.41 4.84
N TYR A 117 -6.72 -6.75 4.26
CA TYR A 117 -7.90 -5.89 4.20
C TYR A 117 -8.95 -6.39 5.18
N LEU A 118 -9.55 -5.48 5.93
CA LEU A 118 -10.74 -5.73 6.73
C LEU A 118 -11.75 -4.64 6.44
N ALA A 119 -12.95 -5.02 6.03
CA ALA A 119 -14.06 -4.10 5.86
C ALA A 119 -15.22 -4.53 6.76
N LEU A 120 -15.82 -3.57 7.45
CA LEU A 120 -16.89 -3.76 8.42
C LEU A 120 -18.11 -2.97 7.97
N ARG A 121 -19.28 -3.56 8.21
CA ARG A 121 -20.58 -2.94 7.88
C ARG A 121 -20.90 -1.80 8.84
N THR A 122 -21.62 -0.81 8.33
CA THR A 122 -22.33 0.16 9.18
C THR A 122 -23.38 -0.56 10.02
N THR A 123 -23.56 -0.17 11.28
CA THR A 123 -24.60 -0.75 12.16
C THR A 123 -25.99 -0.68 11.53
N GLY A 124 -26.64 -1.84 11.38
CA GLY A 124 -28.00 -1.95 10.84
C GLY A 124 -28.09 -1.80 9.32
N ARG A 125 -26.97 -1.82 8.59
CA ARG A 125 -26.92 -1.74 7.12
C ARG A 125 -25.94 -2.77 6.55
N ASP A 126 -26.09 -3.09 5.27
CA ASP A 126 -25.23 -4.08 4.61
C ASP A 126 -24.00 -3.48 3.92
N TRP A 127 -23.93 -2.15 3.87
CA TRP A 127 -22.84 -1.43 3.21
C TRP A 127 -21.71 -1.05 4.17
N LEU A 128 -20.56 -0.72 3.58
CA LEU A 128 -19.34 -0.31 4.26
C LEU A 128 -19.59 0.78 5.31
N GLY A 129 -19.08 0.58 6.52
CA GLY A 129 -18.91 1.63 7.53
C GLY A 129 -17.46 2.03 7.67
N GLU A 130 -16.61 1.03 7.93
CA GLU A 130 -15.17 1.22 8.12
C GLU A 130 -14.39 0.18 7.32
N ALA A 131 -13.26 0.56 6.74
CA ALA A 131 -12.32 -0.36 6.13
C ALA A 131 -10.90 -0.03 6.60
N MET A 132 -10.08 -1.07 6.67
CA MET A 132 -8.68 -0.99 7.04
C MET A 132 -7.87 -1.79 6.02
N ARG A 133 -6.75 -1.22 5.59
CA ARG A 133 -5.67 -1.90 4.89
C ARG A 133 -4.42 -1.87 5.77
N GLU A 134 -3.92 -3.03 6.16
CA GLU A 134 -2.60 -3.17 6.79
C GLU A 134 -1.63 -3.81 5.78
N ILE A 135 -0.45 -3.22 5.66
CA ILE A 135 0.63 -3.66 4.80
C ILE A 135 1.80 -4.01 5.70
N VAL A 136 2.31 -5.23 5.59
CA VAL A 136 3.46 -5.70 6.36
C VAL A 136 4.55 -6.15 5.41
N THR A 137 5.71 -5.54 5.52
CA THR A 137 6.93 -5.95 4.81
C THR A 137 7.90 -6.55 5.82
N ARG A 138 8.40 -7.76 5.54
CA ARG A 138 9.39 -8.46 6.36
C ARG A 138 10.63 -8.77 5.53
N VAL A 139 11.80 -8.42 6.05
CA VAL A 139 13.11 -8.70 5.45
C VAL A 139 14.07 -9.12 6.55
N GLY A 140 14.47 -10.39 6.57
CA GLY A 140 15.25 -10.94 7.69
C GLY A 140 14.49 -10.80 9.01
N GLU A 141 15.09 -10.10 9.98
CA GLU A 141 14.47 -9.79 11.28
C GLU A 141 13.72 -8.43 11.30
N GLU A 142 13.83 -7.64 10.23
CA GLU A 142 13.19 -6.34 10.15
C GLU A 142 11.73 -6.47 9.67
N GLU A 143 10.85 -5.73 10.34
CA GLU A 143 9.44 -5.62 9.98
C GLU A 143 9.05 -4.14 9.84
N MET A 144 8.40 -3.81 8.73
CA MET A 144 7.79 -2.51 8.49
C MET A 144 6.30 -2.68 8.29
N ARG A 145 5.50 -1.84 8.97
CA ARG A 145 4.05 -1.82 8.86
C ARG A 145 3.56 -0.48 8.36
N ALA A 146 2.62 -0.50 7.43
CA ALA A 146 1.83 0.66 7.04
C ALA A 146 0.35 0.32 7.21
N ARG A 147 -0.46 1.30 7.58
CA ARG A 147 -1.88 1.14 7.83
C ARG A 147 -2.64 2.31 7.24
N GLU A 148 -3.73 2.00 6.56
CA GLU A 148 -4.71 2.96 6.06
C GLU A 148 -6.08 2.58 6.63
N ASP A 149 -6.81 3.59 7.10
CA ASP A 149 -8.16 3.46 7.61
C ASP A 149 -9.09 4.36 6.78
N TRP A 150 -10.20 3.80 6.32
CA TRP A 150 -11.21 4.47 5.50
C TRP A 150 -12.57 4.38 6.17
N ARG A 151 -13.40 5.41 5.96
CA ARG A 151 -14.81 5.42 6.35
C ARG A 151 -15.67 5.87 5.18
N LEU A 152 -16.85 5.28 5.08
CA LEU A 152 -17.86 5.75 4.15
C LEU A 152 -18.78 6.73 4.89
N GLU A 153 -18.68 8.01 4.55
CA GLU A 153 -19.51 9.07 5.13
C GLU A 153 -20.61 9.49 4.13
N PRO A 154 -21.80 9.90 4.62
CA PRO A 154 -22.78 10.58 3.78
C PRO A 154 -22.18 11.87 3.20
N ALA A 155 -22.57 12.19 1.96
CA ALA A 155 -22.25 13.47 1.32
C ALA A 155 -23.00 14.65 1.96
#